data_AF-A0A1I2LZ88-F1
#
_entry.id   AF-A0A1I2LZ88-F1
#
_cell.length_a   1.000
_cell.length_b   1.000
_cell.length_c   1.000
_cell.angle_alpha   90.00
_cell.angle_beta   90.00
_cell.angle_gamma   90.00
#
_symmetry.space_group_name_H-M   'P 1'
#
loop_
_entity.id
_entity.type
_entity.pdbx_description
1 polymer ?
#
loop_
_entity_poly.entity_id
_entity_poly.type
_entity_poly.pdbx_seq_one_letter_code
_entity_poly.pdbx_strand_id
1 'polypeptide(L)'
;MSTETEAEPLGWCVVADVAGIKHFNPRARLWVLPPRPAEGGDRVLAVGHHHGRDRRLIRIAVPRRHLTAFRVRMIYNRAVLRAIERPAANLAPAVWPSRAEAQRQADRWNQRH
;
A
#
# COMPACT_ATOMS: atom_id res chain seq x y z
N MET A 1 -22.58 18.10 20.52
CA MET A 1 -21.61 18.41 19.45
C MET A 1 -20.46 17.44 19.63
N SER A 2 -20.43 16.38 18.81
CA SER A 2 -19.46 15.30 18.95
C SER A 2 -18.07 15.78 18.58
N THR A 3 -17.14 15.74 19.52
CA THR A 3 -15.71 15.91 19.27
C THR A 3 -15.20 14.64 18.58
N GLU A 4 -15.37 14.58 17.26
CA GLU A 4 -14.53 13.71 16.45
C GLU A 4 -13.10 14.20 16.63
N THR A 5 -12.38 13.53 17.53
CA THR A 5 -10.94 13.63 17.65
C THR A 5 -10.38 13.29 16.27
N GLU A 6 -9.95 14.30 15.51
CA GLU A 6 -9.27 14.09 14.23
C GLU A 6 -8.04 13.24 14.53
N ALA A 7 -8.13 11.93 14.30
CA ALA A 7 -7.05 11.01 14.60
C ALA A 7 -5.80 11.47 13.84
N GLU A 8 -4.70 11.72 14.56
CA GLU A 8 -3.45 12.13 13.91
C GLU A 8 -3.01 11.06 12.91
N PRO A 9 -2.64 11.45 11.67
CA PRO A 9 -2.23 10.51 10.66
C PRO A 9 -0.89 9.87 11.06
N LEU A 10 -0.84 8.55 10.98
CA LEU A 10 0.34 7.74 11.30
C LEU A 10 1.39 7.72 10.18
N GLY A 11 1.09 8.32 9.02
CA GLY A 11 2.00 8.42 7.89
C GLY A 11 1.30 8.50 6.53
N TRP A 12 2.10 8.65 5.48
CA TRP A 12 1.63 8.71 4.09
C TRP A 12 1.73 7.34 3.40
N CYS A 13 0.78 7.07 2.53
CA CYS A 13 0.78 5.89 1.67
C CYS A 13 0.29 6.20 0.26
N VAL A 14 0.78 5.43 -0.70
CA VAL A 14 0.06 5.24 -1.96
C VAL A 14 -0.90 4.08 -1.76
N VAL A 15 -2.13 4.21 -2.23
CA VAL A 15 -3.07 3.10 -2.35
C VAL A 15 -3.40 2.83 -3.80
N ALA A 16 -3.68 1.57 -4.11
CA ALA A 16 -4.09 1.14 -5.44
C ALA A 16 -5.24 0.15 -5.35
N ASP A 17 -6.05 0.10 -6.40
CA ASP A 17 -7.13 -0.86 -6.52
C ASP A 17 -6.64 -2.09 -7.33
N VAL A 18 -7.05 -3.29 -6.91
CA VAL A 18 -6.64 -4.55 -7.54
C VAL A 18 -7.44 -4.80 -8.82
N ALA A 19 -6.74 -4.92 -9.95
CA ALA A 19 -7.30 -5.27 -11.25
C ALA A 19 -7.30 -6.79 -11.55
N GLY A 20 -6.88 -7.62 -10.59
CA GLY A 20 -7.02 -9.08 -10.62
C GLY A 20 -5.77 -9.82 -10.16
N ILE A 21 -5.75 -10.31 -8.91
CA ILE A 21 -4.72 -11.22 -8.39
C ILE A 21 -5.34 -12.28 -7.48
N LYS A 22 -4.75 -13.48 -7.41
CA LYS A 22 -5.27 -14.62 -6.61
C LYS A 22 -5.45 -14.34 -5.11
N HIS A 23 -4.61 -13.46 -4.54
CA HIS A 23 -4.56 -13.22 -3.09
C HIS A 23 -5.54 -12.18 -2.56
N PHE A 24 -6.14 -11.38 -3.44
CA PHE A 24 -7.02 -10.28 -3.06
C PHE A 24 -8.30 -10.32 -3.87
N ASN A 25 -9.40 -9.86 -3.28
CA ASN A 25 -10.64 -9.65 -4.03
C ASN A 25 -10.38 -8.70 -5.22
N PRO A 26 -11.03 -8.91 -6.37
CA PRO A 26 -11.13 -7.87 -7.38
C PRO A 26 -11.62 -6.56 -6.75
N ARG A 27 -10.98 -5.43 -7.08
CA ARG A 27 -11.22 -4.11 -6.48
C ARG A 27 -10.88 -3.97 -4.99
N ALA A 28 -10.18 -4.94 -4.40
CA ALA A 28 -9.56 -4.73 -3.09
C ALA A 28 -8.59 -3.55 -3.17
N ARG A 29 -8.52 -2.79 -2.08
CA ARG A 29 -7.58 -1.67 -1.96
C ARG A 29 -6.33 -2.15 -1.24
N LEU A 30 -5.17 -1.86 -1.81
CA LEU A 30 -3.87 -2.16 -1.23
C LEU A 30 -3.15 -0.87 -0.85
N TRP A 31 -2.36 -0.92 0.22
CA TRP A 31 -1.38 0.09 0.59
C TRP A 31 -0.03 -0.29 -0.03
N VAL A 32 0.42 0.49 -1.01
CA VAL A 32 1.65 0.26 -1.76
C VAL A 32 2.81 0.98 -1.07
N LEU A 33 3.89 0.25 -0.83
CA LEU A 33 5.08 0.75 -0.15
C LEU A 33 6.01 1.47 -1.16
N PRO A 34 6.95 2.31 -0.68
CA PRO A 34 7.95 2.92 -1.53
C PRO A 34 8.78 1.87 -2.30
N PRO A 35 8.99 2.05 -3.62
CA PRO A 35 9.79 1.12 -4.41
C PRO A 35 11.25 1.14 -3.94
N ARG A 36 11.90 -0.03 -3.91
CA ARG A 36 13.29 -0.16 -3.49
C ARG A 36 14.23 -0.47 -4.65
N PRO A 37 15.47 0.05 -4.66
CA PRO A 37 16.45 -0.24 -5.72
C PRO A 37 16.72 -1.74 -5.92
N ALA A 38 16.67 -2.52 -4.84
CA ALA A 38 16.93 -3.96 -4.84
C ALA A 38 15.72 -4.81 -5.29
N GLU A 39 14.53 -4.21 -5.48
CA GLU A 39 13.30 -4.97 -5.77
C GLU A 39 13.11 -5.34 -7.24
N GLY A 40 14.03 -4.96 -8.13
CA GLY A 40 14.15 -5.49 -9.49
C GLY A 40 12.84 -5.57 -10.28
N GLY A 41 12.58 -4.59 -11.14
CA GLY A 41 11.47 -4.66 -12.11
C GLY A 41 10.10 -4.27 -11.58
N ASP A 42 9.07 -4.56 -12.37
CA ASP A 42 7.69 -4.05 -12.28
C ASP A 42 6.88 -4.56 -11.06
N ARG A 43 7.54 -4.99 -9.97
CA ARG A 43 6.86 -5.43 -8.75
C ARG A 43 6.96 -4.37 -7.67
N VAL A 44 5.90 -4.27 -6.87
CA VAL A 44 5.84 -3.38 -5.71
C VAL A 44 5.39 -4.16 -4.49
N LEU A 45 5.90 -3.82 -3.32
CA LEU A 45 5.34 -4.34 -2.08
C LEU A 45 4.02 -3.66 -1.78
N ALA A 46 3.05 -4.46 -1.38
CA ALA A 46 1.74 -3.98 -1.00
C ALA A 46 1.20 -4.73 0.23
N VAL A 47 0.49 -4.00 1.07
CA VAL A 47 -0.29 -4.54 2.17
C VAL A 47 -1.76 -4.54 1.78
N GLY A 48 -2.49 -5.60 2.09
CA GLY A 48 -3.92 -5.67 1.84
C GLY A 48 -4.61 -6.74 2.67
N HIS A 49 -5.93 -6.70 2.70
CA HIS A 49 -6.74 -7.73 3.33
C HIS A 49 -6.81 -8.95 2.42
N HIS A 50 -6.24 -10.07 2.87
CA HIS A 50 -6.25 -11.32 2.11
C HIS A 50 -7.68 -11.80 1.82
N HIS A 51 -7.89 -12.37 0.63
CA HIS A 51 -9.14 -13.03 0.28
C HIS A 51 -9.26 -14.36 1.03
N GLY A 52 -10.23 -14.48 1.96
CA GLY A 52 -10.48 -15.70 2.75
C GLY A 52 -11.10 -15.41 4.12
N ARG A 53 -11.35 -16.48 4.91
CA ARG A 53 -12.08 -16.43 6.19
C ARG A 53 -11.52 -15.44 7.21
N ASP A 54 -10.20 -15.31 7.31
CA ASP A 54 -9.58 -14.55 8.40
C ASP A 54 -9.41 -13.06 8.12
N ARG A 55 -9.76 -12.57 6.91
CA ARG A 55 -9.61 -11.17 6.45
C ARG A 55 -8.32 -10.48 6.95
N ARG A 56 -7.24 -11.24 7.15
CA ARG A 56 -6.03 -10.73 7.79
C ARG A 56 -5.25 -9.84 6.84
N LEU A 57 -4.56 -8.84 7.39
CA LEU A 57 -3.60 -8.05 6.63
C LEU A 57 -2.39 -8.92 6.29
N ILE A 58 -2.04 -8.94 5.01
CA ILE A 58 -0.81 -9.59 4.51
C ILE A 58 0.03 -8.57 3.75
N ARG A 59 1.35 -8.79 3.73
CA ARG A 59 2.31 -8.01 2.95
C ARG A 59 2.92 -8.92 1.89
N ILE A 60 2.82 -8.53 0.62
CA ILE A 60 3.28 -9.34 -0.52
C ILE A 60 3.81 -8.45 -1.65
N ALA A 61 4.74 -8.97 -2.45
CA ALA A 61 5.15 -8.35 -3.71
C ALA A 61 4.11 -8.63 -4.80
N VAL A 62 3.60 -7.58 -5.45
CA VAL A 62 2.58 -7.66 -6.50
C VAL A 62 3.13 -7.03 -7.78
N PRO A 63 2.95 -7.64 -8.97
CA PRO A 63 3.26 -6.97 -10.22
C PRO A 63 2.35 -5.75 -10.41
N ARG A 64 2.94 -4.59 -10.71
CA ARG A 64 2.27 -3.30 -10.80
C ARG A 64 1.19 -3.29 -11.88
N ARG A 65 1.35 -4.04 -12.98
CA ARG A 65 0.30 -4.26 -14.00
C ARG A 65 -1.05 -4.76 -13.46
N HIS A 66 -1.10 -5.36 -12.27
CA HIS A 66 -2.34 -5.82 -11.63
C HIS A 66 -2.93 -4.81 -10.64
N LEU A 67 -2.33 -3.62 -10.54
CA LEU A 67 -2.73 -2.52 -9.67
C LEU A 67 -3.09 -1.32 -10.54
N THR A 68 -4.13 -0.59 -10.17
CA THR A 68 -4.56 0.60 -10.89
C THR A 68 -5.06 1.67 -9.92
N ALA A 69 -5.45 2.83 -10.44
CA ALA A 69 -5.99 3.95 -9.68
C ALA A 69 -5.11 4.33 -8.47
N PHE A 70 -3.80 4.52 -8.73
CA PHE A 70 -2.85 4.88 -7.69
C PHE A 70 -3.17 6.27 -7.14
N ARG A 71 -3.32 6.39 -5.82
CA ARG A 71 -3.67 7.66 -5.15
C ARG A 71 -3.00 7.76 -3.78
N VAL A 72 -2.67 8.98 -3.37
CA VAL A 72 -2.09 9.22 -2.03
C VAL A 72 -3.18 9.28 -0.97
N ARG A 73 -2.92 8.65 0.17
CA ARG A 73 -3.79 8.60 1.36
C ARG A 73 -2.95 8.72 2.62
N MET A 74 -3.57 9.18 3.70
CA MET A 74 -3.02 9.05 5.06
C MET A 74 -3.35 7.69 5.65
N ILE A 75 -2.45 7.14 6.44
CA ILE A 75 -2.66 5.94 7.25
C ILE A 75 -3.20 6.38 8.61
N TYR A 76 -4.40 5.96 8.96
CA TYR A 76 -4.97 6.18 10.31
C TYR A 76 -5.03 4.90 11.13
N ASN A 77 -5.02 3.74 10.47
CA ASN A 77 -5.18 2.45 11.13
C ASN A 77 -3.82 1.88 11.57
N ARG A 78 -3.64 1.76 12.89
CA ARG A 78 -2.40 1.20 13.49
C ARG A 78 -2.12 -0.24 13.06
N ALA A 79 -3.13 -1.06 12.78
CA ALA A 79 -2.93 -2.43 12.29
C ALA A 79 -2.31 -2.44 10.88
N VAL A 80 -2.69 -1.48 10.03
CA VAL A 80 -2.07 -1.28 8.71
C VAL A 80 -0.61 -0.87 8.87
N LEU A 81 -0.33 0.09 9.76
CA LEU A 81 1.05 0.50 10.05
C LEU A 81 1.90 -0.70 10.53
N ARG A 82 1.41 -1.47 11.51
CA ARG A 82 2.11 -2.68 11.99
C ARG A 82 2.35 -3.71 10.88
N ALA A 83 1.41 -3.86 9.94
CA ALA A 83 1.58 -4.77 8.81
C ALA A 83 2.63 -4.26 7.79
N ILE A 84 2.72 -2.94 7.60
CA ILE A 84 3.78 -2.29 6.81
C ILE A 84 5.12 -2.47 7.50
N GLU A 85 5.17 -2.25 8.81
CA GLU A 85 6.37 -2.27 9.66
C GLU A 85 6.91 -3.67 9.97
N ARG A 86 6.09 -4.72 9.77
CA ARG A 86 6.48 -6.09 10.08
C ARG A 86 7.77 -6.47 9.34
N PRO A 87 8.83 -6.92 10.03
CA PRO A 87 10.03 -7.43 9.35
C PRO A 87 9.68 -8.60 8.43
N ALA A 88 10.24 -8.62 7.23
CA ALA A 88 10.30 -9.83 6.40
C ALA A 88 11.71 -9.99 5.88
N ALA A 89 12.13 -11.24 5.69
CA ALA A 89 13.52 -11.67 5.52
C ALA A 89 14.37 -10.81 4.55
N ASN A 90 13.76 -10.17 3.55
CA ASN A 90 14.46 -9.33 2.56
C ASN A 90 13.77 -7.98 2.30
N LEU A 91 12.82 -7.55 3.14
CA LEU A 91 11.97 -6.40 2.88
C LEU A 91 11.96 -5.49 4.10
N ALA A 92 12.82 -4.46 4.09
CA ALA A 92 12.75 -3.51 5.18
C ALA A 92 11.44 -2.70 5.07
N PRO A 93 10.76 -2.48 6.19
CA PRO A 93 9.54 -1.71 6.22
C PRO A 93 9.80 -0.24 5.91
N ALA A 94 8.89 0.41 5.19
CA ALA A 94 8.89 1.87 5.09
C ALA A 94 7.49 2.38 4.74
N VAL A 95 7.05 3.42 5.46
CA VAL A 95 6.01 4.34 4.98
C VAL A 95 6.62 5.32 3.97
N TRP A 96 5.78 6.05 3.26
CA TRP A 96 6.28 7.08 2.35
C TRP A 96 6.87 8.24 3.16
N PRO A 97 8.07 8.76 2.79
CA PRO A 97 8.73 9.79 3.60
C PRO A 97 7.96 11.11 3.57
N SER A 98 7.28 11.39 2.46
CA SER A 98 6.44 12.58 2.30
C SER A 98 5.24 12.32 1.39
N ARG A 99 4.20 13.16 1.55
CA ARG A 99 3.07 13.22 0.60
C ARG A 99 3.55 13.49 -0.83
N ALA A 100 4.54 14.38 -0.99
CA ALA A 100 5.03 14.81 -2.29
C ALA A 100 5.72 13.66 -3.05
N GLU A 101 6.53 12.85 -2.36
CA GLU A 101 7.14 11.65 -2.96
C GLU A 101 6.11 10.60 -3.33
N ALA A 102 5.16 10.34 -2.42
CA ALA A 102 4.05 9.43 -2.70
C ALA A 102 3.26 9.86 -3.94
N GLN A 103 3.01 11.17 -4.07
CA GLN A 103 2.25 11.71 -5.20
C GLN A 103 3.03 11.59 -6.50
N ARG A 104 4.31 12.01 -6.53
CA ARG A 104 5.17 11.87 -7.72
C ARG A 104 5.21 10.42 -8.21
N GLN A 105 5.29 9.46 -7.29
CA GLN A 105 5.31 8.06 -7.67
C GLN A 105 3.94 7.58 -8.19
N ALA A 106 2.85 7.94 -7.52
CA ALA A 106 1.50 7.60 -7.96
C ALA A 106 1.22 8.13 -9.37
N ASP A 107 1.60 9.38 -9.66
CA ASP A 107 1.45 9.99 -10.98
C ASP A 107 2.25 9.23 -12.04
N ARG A 108 3.53 8.91 -11.75
CA ARG A 108 4.38 8.11 -12.63
C ARG A 108 3.79 6.73 -12.91
N TRP A 109 3.18 6.08 -11.92
CA TRP A 109 2.56 4.76 -12.09
C TRP A 109 1.28 4.83 -12.90
N ASN A 110 0.47 5.86 -12.72
CA ASN A 110 -0.74 6.09 -13.52
C ASN A 110 -0.43 6.42 -14.99
N GLN A 111 0.71 7.06 -15.28
CA GLN A 111 1.15 7.38 -16.65
C GLN A 111 1.71 6.18 -17.44
N ARG A 112 2.01 5.06 -16.77
CA ARG A 112 2.67 3.87 -17.36
C ARG A 112 1.75 2.65 -17.35
N HIS A 113 0.49 2.85 -17.68
CA HIS A 113 -0.53 1.81 -17.83
C HIS A 113 -0.68 1.36 -19.27
#